data_AF-A0A9E1XBN3-F1
#
_entry.id   AF-A0A9E1XBN3-F1
#
_cell.length_a   1.000
_cell.length_b   1.000
_cell.length_c   1.000
_cell.angle_alpha   90.00
_cell.angle_beta   90.00
_cell.angle_gamma   90.00
#
_symmetry.space_group_name_H-M   'P 1'
#
loop_
_entity.id
_entity.type
_entity.pdbx_description
1 polymer ?
#
loop_
_entity_poly.entity_id
_entity_poly.type
_entity_poly.pdbx_seq_one_letter_code
_entity_poly.pdbx_strand_id
1 'polypeptide(L)'
;MKLIIPIASGKGGVGKSIITANLSFSLAKLGHQVIIADLDFSGANLHNYLGLKNNNPGLGGFLQDRSDQLTNLLVPTFHPNL
;
A
#
# COMPACT_ATOMS: atom_id res chain seq x y z
N MET A 1 -13.74 -9.89 10.79
CA MET A 1 -12.35 -10.35 11.01
C MET A 1 -11.47 -9.61 10.01
N LYS A 2 -10.26 -9.19 10.39
CA LYS A 2 -9.31 -8.53 9.47
C LYS A 2 -8.29 -9.56 9.01
N LEU A 3 -8.05 -9.64 7.70
CA LEU A 3 -7.03 -10.51 7.11
C LEU A 3 -5.81 -9.67 6.74
N ILE A 4 -4.61 -10.10 7.16
CA ILE A 4 -3.35 -9.44 6.83
C ILE A 4 -2.55 -10.39 5.94
N ILE A 5 -2.17 -9.92 4.75
CA ILE A 5 -1.46 -10.71 3.74
C ILE A 5 -0.08 -10.08 3.51
N PRO A 6 1.00 -10.61 4.11
CA PRO A 6 2.35 -10.13 3.85
C PRO A 6 2.84 -10.60 2.48
N ILE A 7 3.33 -9.67 1.65
CA ILE A 7 3.97 -9.96 0.37
C ILE A 7 5.47 -9.70 0.50
N ALA A 8 6.27 -10.76 0.62
CA ALA A 8 7.70 -10.67 0.90
C ALA A 8 8.54 -11.57 -0.02
N SER A 9 9.80 -11.20 -0.22
CA SER A 9 10.81 -12.00 -0.95
C SER A 9 12.21 -11.55 -0.56
N GLY A 10 13.17 -12.48 -0.54
CA GLY A 10 14.58 -12.19 -0.28
C GLY A 10 15.34 -11.55 -1.45
N LYS A 11 14.68 -11.35 -2.60
CA LYS A 11 15.30 -10.71 -3.78
C LYS A 11 14.51 -9.47 -4.22
N GLY A 12 15.24 -8.45 -4.68
CA GLY A 12 14.70 -7.29 -5.38
C GLY A 12 14.16 -7.67 -6.77
N GLY A 13 13.21 -6.91 -7.30
CA GLY A 13 12.76 -7.07 -8.69
C GLY A 13 11.88 -8.28 -9.02
N VAL A 14 11.52 -9.13 -8.04
CA VAL A 14 10.70 -10.34 -8.29
C VAL A 14 9.20 -10.09 -8.53
N GLY A 15 8.77 -8.82 -8.60
CA GLY A 15 7.38 -8.46 -8.87
C GLY A 15 6.45 -8.32 -7.65
N LYS A 16 6.99 -8.15 -6.43
CA LYS A 16 6.19 -7.95 -5.19
C LYS A 16 5.16 -6.82 -5.32
N SER A 17 5.58 -5.64 -5.75
CA SER A 17 4.67 -4.49 -5.86
C SER A 17 3.60 -4.69 -6.93
N ILE A 18 3.95 -5.38 -8.04
CA ILE A 18 3.02 -5.71 -9.11
C ILE A 18 1.93 -6.66 -8.60
N ILE A 19 2.32 -7.73 -7.89
CA ILE A 19 1.35 -8.68 -7.35
C ILE A 19 0.50 -8.04 -6.26
N THR A 20 1.07 -7.19 -5.40
CA THR A 20 0.33 -6.43 -4.37
C THR A 20 -0.75 -5.57 -5.00
N ALA A 21 -0.41 -4.75 -6.02
CA ALA A 21 -1.36 -3.85 -6.67
C ALA A 21 -2.50 -4.58 -7.39
N ASN A 22 -2.20 -5.67 -8.10
CA ASN A 22 -3.22 -6.43 -8.83
C ASN A 22 -4.10 -7.27 -7.91
N LEU A 23 -3.52 -7.86 -6.85
CA LEU A 23 -4.26 -8.63 -5.86
C LEU A 23 -5.23 -7.72 -5.10
N SER A 24 -4.76 -6.54 -4.66
CA SER A 24 -5.60 -5.60 -3.93
C SER A 24 -6.75 -5.08 -4.78
N PHE A 25 -6.48 -4.73 -6.04
CA PHE A 25 -7.52 -4.33 -6.99
C PHE A 25 -8.53 -5.45 -7.24
N SER A 26 -8.08 -6.70 -7.41
CA SER A 26 -8.97 -7.84 -7.62
C SER A 26 -9.88 -8.09 -6.42
N LEU A 27 -9.33 -8.02 -5.20
CA LEU A 27 -10.11 -8.15 -3.96
C LEU A 27 -11.12 -7.00 -3.81
N ALA A 28 -10.70 -5.77 -4.11
CA ALA A 28 -11.57 -4.60 -4.08
C ALA A 28 -12.74 -4.72 -5.07
N LYS A 29 -12.46 -5.22 -6.29
CA LYS A 29 -13.46 -5.50 -7.33
C LYS A 29 -14.45 -6.60 -6.93
N LEU A 30 -14.02 -7.55 -6.10
CA LEU A 30 -14.89 -8.59 -5.51
C LEU A 30 -15.73 -8.06 -4.33
N GLY A 31 -15.64 -6.76 -4.00
CA GLY A 31 -16.44 -6.12 -2.95
C GLY A 31 -15.78 -6.09 -1.57
N HIS A 32 -14.53 -6.53 -1.45
CA HIS A 32 -13.80 -6.45 -0.18
C HIS A 32 -13.26 -5.04 0.05
N GLN A 33 -13.27 -4.58 1.30
CA GLN A 33 -12.55 -3.37 1.72
C GLN A 33 -11.08 -3.71 1.87
N VAL A 34 -10.21 -3.08 1.08
CA VAL A 34 -8.78 -3.39 1.01
C VAL A 34 -7.98 -2.15 1.37
N ILE A 35 -6.95 -2.34 2.19
CA ILE A 35 -5.90 -1.35 2.44
C ILE A 35 -4.59 -2.00 2.03
N ILE A 36 -3.76 -1.27 1.28
CA ILE A 36 -2.39 -1.67 0.98
C ILE A 36 -1.40 -0.70 1.61
N ALA A 37 -0.25 -1.24 2.03
CA ALA A 37 0.82 -0.48 2.65
C ALA A 37 2.13 -0.83 1.95
N ASP A 38 2.86 0.18 1.48
CA ASP A 38 4.23 0.00 0.97
C ASP A 38 5.21 0.10 2.15
N LEU A 39 5.80 -1.04 2.50
CA LEU A 39 6.78 -1.16 3.57
C LEU A 39 8.22 -1.26 3.04
N ASP A 40 8.44 -1.00 1.75
CA ASP A 40 9.79 -0.88 1.20
C ASP A 40 10.32 0.54 1.41
N PHE A 41 10.93 0.79 2.58
CA PHE A 41 11.49 2.10 2.92
C PHE A 41 12.69 2.51 2.05
N SER A 42 13.28 1.57 1.28
CA SER A 42 14.44 1.84 0.43
C SER A 42 14.08 2.18 -1.00
N GLY A 43 12.94 1.65 -1.49
CA GLY A 43 12.57 1.70 -2.89
C GLY A 43 11.06 1.69 -3.12
N ALA A 44 10.30 2.34 -2.25
CA ALA A 44 8.84 2.45 -2.34
C ALA A 44 8.40 2.87 -3.74
N ASN A 45 7.59 2.02 -4.38
CA ASN A 45 7.15 2.21 -5.76
C ASN A 45 5.70 1.77 -6.01
N LEU A 46 4.98 1.30 -4.98
CA LEU A 46 3.61 0.80 -5.11
C LEU A 46 2.65 1.87 -5.66
N HIS A 47 2.84 3.13 -5.27
CA HIS A 47 2.06 4.28 -5.75
C HIS A 47 2.07 4.40 -7.28
N ASN A 48 3.19 4.08 -7.94
CA ASN A 48 3.29 4.14 -9.41
C ASN A 48 2.37 3.12 -10.08
N TYR A 49 2.27 1.91 -9.52
CA TYR A 49 1.37 0.87 -10.03
C TYR A 49 -0.11 1.20 -9.80
N LEU A 50 -0.41 2.08 -8.85
CA LEU A 50 -1.76 2.60 -8.59
C LEU A 50 -2.07 3.89 -9.37
N GLY A 51 -1.11 4.45 -10.11
CA GLY A 51 -1.27 5.74 -10.79
C GLY A 51 -1.35 6.94 -9.85
N LEU A 52 -0.81 6.82 -8.62
CA LEU A 52 -0.82 7.88 -7.60
C LEU A 52 0.49 8.66 -7.60
N LYS A 53 0.40 9.97 -7.33
CA LYS A 53 1.57 10.81 -7.05
C LYS A 53 2.07 10.56 -5.63
N ASN A 54 3.38 10.57 -5.44
CA ASN A 54 4.00 10.43 -4.12
C ASN A 54 4.19 11.80 -3.44
N ASN A 55 3.08 12.41 -3.02
CA ASN A 55 3.07 13.72 -2.37
C ASN A 55 2.40 13.72 -0.98
N ASN A 56 2.06 12.53 -0.47
CA ASN A 56 1.43 12.36 0.84
C ASN A 56 2.46 11.91 1.88
N PRO A 57 2.24 12.19 3.17
CA PRO A 57 3.07 11.64 4.24
C PRO A 57 3.14 10.12 4.18
N GLY A 58 4.35 9.56 4.27
CA GLY A 58 4.60 8.14 4.21
C GLY A 58 4.74 7.50 5.59
N LEU A 59 4.74 6.17 5.62
CA LEU A 59 4.93 5.38 6.85
C LEU A 59 6.27 5.67 7.54
N GLY A 60 7.31 6.05 6.79
CA GLY A 60 8.61 6.41 7.35
C GLY A 60 8.53 7.59 8.31
N GLY A 61 7.84 8.68 7.92
CA GLY A 61 7.65 9.86 8.78
C GLY A 61 6.77 9.54 9.99
N PHE A 62 5.67 8.81 9.78
CA PHE A 62 4.80 8.35 10.87
C PHE A 62 5.55 7.55 11.94
N LEU A 63 6.48 6.68 11.54
CA LEU A 63 7.27 5.87 12.47
C LEU A 63 8.28 6.71 13.27
N GLN A 64 8.76 7.82 12.71
CA GLN A 64 9.68 8.74 13.38
C GLN A 64 8.97 9.63 14.38
N ASP A 65 7.90 10.31 13.96
CA ASP A 65 7.26 11.35 14.76
C ASP A 65 6.19 10.80 15.71
N ARG A 66 5.56 9.66 15.37
CA ARG A 66 4.48 8.96 16.13
C ARG A 66 3.34 9.82 16.66
N SER A 67 3.28 11.09 16.28
CA SER A 67 2.30 12.08 16.74
C SER A 67 1.01 12.03 15.93
N ASP A 68 1.08 11.49 14.71
CA ASP A 68 -0.07 11.38 13.82
C ASP A 68 -0.85 10.07 14.02
N GLN A 69 -2.14 10.09 13.70
CA GLN A 69 -2.93 8.87 13.61
C GLN A 69 -2.64 8.16 12.28
N LEU A 70 -2.49 6.82 12.30
CA LEU A 70 -2.23 6.03 11.08
C LEU A 70 -3.29 6.23 9.99
N THR A 71 -4.53 6.53 10.38
CA THR A 71 -5.66 6.83 9.48
C THR A 71 -5.44 8.09 8.65
N ASN A 72 -4.59 9.02 9.09
CA ASN A 72 -4.27 10.23 8.34
C ASN A 72 -3.38 9.94 7.13
N LEU A 73 -2.77 8.76 7.06
CA LEU A 73 -1.96 8.32 5.92
C LEU A 73 -2.80 7.66 4.82
N LEU A 74 -4.12 7.51 5.01
CA LEU A 74 -4.99 6.90 4.01
C LEU A 74 -5.08 7.79 2.78
N VAL A 75 -4.73 7.22 1.63
CA VAL A 75 -4.83 7.87 0.33
C VAL A 75 -5.84 7.07 -0.50
N PRO A 76 -6.99 7.67 -0.90
CA PRO A 76 -7.95 7.00 -1.76
C PRO A 76 -7.34 6.66 -3.12
N THR A 77 -7.68 5.49 -3.65
CA THR A 77 -7.36 5.14 -5.04
C THR A 77 -8.52 5.47 -5.98
N PHE A 78 -8.35 5.17 -7.26
CA PHE A 78 -9.41 5.32 -8.26
C PHE A 78 -10.57 4.31 -8.09
N HIS A 79 -10.39 3.27 -7.26
CA HIS A 79 -11.43 2.28 -6.98
C HIS A 79 -11.95 2.47 -5.55
N PRO A 80 -13.27 2.57 -5.32
CA PRO A 80 -13.83 3.01 -4.04
C PRO A 80 -13.56 2.09 -2.83
N ASN A 81 -13.17 0.83 -3.08
CA ASN A 81 -12.87 -0.16 -2.05
C ASN A 81 -11.37 -0.42 -1.85
N LEU A 82 -10.50 0.40 -2.46
CA LEU A 82 -9.04 0.28 -2.38
C LEU A 82 -8.39 1.63 -2.04
#